data_AF-A0A645AL81-F1
#
_entry.id   AF-A0A645AL81-F1
#
_cell.length_a   1.000
_cell.length_b   1.000
_cell.length_c   1.000
_cell.angle_alpha   90.00
_cell.angle_beta   90.00
_cell.angle_gamma   90.00
#
_symmetry.space_group_name_H-M   'P 1'
#
loop_
_entity.id
_entity.type
_entity.pdbx_description
1 polymer ?
#
loop_
_entity_poly.entity_id
_entity_poly.type
_entity_poly.pdbx_seq_one_letter_code
_entity_poly.pdbx_strand_id
1 'polypeptide(L)'
;MTNQLQLNIIIMIELQDIRTNNVDDIINLLLEEEQQPFEIYAPKSIQLYLSTSEDIANDYAMLAYTGQKLNEVADEFSYYYVSPSEHESVLFEIKTNNIKQLAEAILNLSYGYSNEPDGEEKYYLADVYDFIEKVLKNEIIPVCSDFIEDYQEYANKSENSVE
;
A
#
# COMPACT_ATOMS: atom_id res chain seq x y z
N MET A 1 38.54 19.60 -14.18
CA MET A 1 37.14 19.41 -14.61
C MET A 1 36.60 18.27 -13.75
N THR A 2 35.88 18.63 -12.70
CA THR A 2 35.41 17.68 -11.69
C THR A 2 34.06 17.16 -12.17
N ASN A 3 34.01 15.89 -12.58
CA ASN A 3 32.74 15.18 -12.78
C ASN A 3 32.12 14.99 -11.39
N GLN A 4 31.14 15.82 -11.03
CA GLN A 4 30.18 15.45 -10.00
C GLN A 4 29.19 14.48 -10.64
N LEU A 5 29.34 13.20 -10.33
CA LEU A 5 28.23 12.27 -10.38
C LEU A 5 27.20 12.78 -9.38
N GLN A 6 26.16 13.48 -9.85
CA GLN A 6 24.94 13.59 -9.07
C GLN A 6 24.43 12.15 -8.94
N LEU A 7 24.54 11.57 -7.74
CA LEU A 7 23.67 10.46 -7.38
C LEU A 7 22.26 11.05 -7.44
N ASN A 8 21.48 10.67 -8.45
CA ASN A 8 20.03 10.77 -8.39
C ASN A 8 19.62 9.82 -7.25
N ILE A 9 19.46 10.36 -6.05
CA ILE A 9 18.87 9.62 -4.94
C ILE A 9 17.40 9.57 -5.29
N ILE A 10 16.92 8.42 -5.76
CA ILE A 10 15.49 8.14 -5.81
C ILE A 10 15.07 7.96 -4.36
N ILE A 11 14.23 8.86 -3.85
CA ILE A 11 13.63 8.77 -2.52
C ILE A 11 12.57 7.68 -2.60
N MET A 12 12.95 6.53 -2.05
CA MET A 12 12.08 5.40 -1.82
C MET A 12 11.21 5.67 -0.58
N ILE A 13 9.89 5.66 -0.73
CA ILE A 13 8.94 5.88 0.36
C ILE A 13 8.39 4.54 0.84
N GLU A 14 8.87 4.06 1.98
CA GLU A 14 8.38 2.83 2.63
C GLU A 14 7.27 3.19 3.62
N LEU A 15 6.05 2.69 3.42
CA LEU A 15 4.89 3.04 4.25
C LEU A 15 5.09 2.71 5.73
N GLN A 16 5.79 1.62 6.00
CA GLN A 16 6.13 1.18 7.35
C GLN A 16 7.24 1.98 8.00
N ASP A 17 7.94 2.85 7.30
CA ASP A 17 9.01 3.69 7.87
C ASP A 17 8.55 5.13 8.15
N ILE A 18 7.31 5.47 7.80
CA ILE A 18 6.68 6.72 8.21
C ILE A 18 6.46 6.71 9.73
N ARG A 19 7.01 7.71 10.42
CA ARG A 19 7.00 7.87 11.89
C ARG A 19 6.44 9.23 12.33
N THR A 20 5.62 9.84 11.49
CA THR A 20 5.01 11.16 11.74
C THR A 20 3.49 11.05 11.64
N ASN A 21 2.79 11.89 12.39
CA ASN A 21 1.35 12.13 12.26
C ASN A 21 1.06 13.47 11.57
N ASN A 22 2.09 14.16 11.08
CA ASN A 22 1.98 15.46 10.42
C ASN A 22 2.08 15.31 8.90
N VAL A 23 1.03 15.70 8.19
CA VAL A 23 1.00 15.66 6.72
C VAL A 23 2.06 16.56 6.09
N ASP A 24 2.41 17.68 6.72
CA ASP A 24 3.39 18.64 6.18
C ASP A 24 4.80 18.00 6.09
N ASP A 25 5.12 17.07 6.98
CA ASP A 25 6.41 16.36 6.95
C ASP A 25 6.50 15.47 5.71
N ILE A 26 5.39 14.82 5.32
CA ILE A 26 5.33 13.98 4.11
C ILE A 26 5.29 14.85 2.85
N ILE A 27 4.63 16.01 2.88
CA ILE A 27 4.70 16.98 1.78
C ILE A 27 6.14 17.40 1.53
N ASN A 28 6.90 17.71 2.58
CA ASN A 28 8.32 18.08 2.44
C ASN A 28 9.14 16.93 1.85
N LEU A 29 8.92 15.69 2.30
CA LEU A 29 9.56 14.51 1.72
C LEU A 29 9.28 14.38 0.21
N LEU A 30 8.02 14.56 -0.21
CA LEU A 30 7.63 14.49 -1.62
C LEU A 30 8.16 15.66 -2.46
N LEU A 31 8.38 16.82 -1.86
CA LEU A 31 8.94 18.00 -2.54
C LEU A 31 10.47 17.95 -2.64
N GLU A 32 11.14 17.24 -1.72
CA GLU A 32 12.57 16.94 -1.82
C GLU A 32 12.86 15.94 -2.95
N GLU A 33 11.89 15.10 -3.30
CA GLU A 33 11.96 14.22 -4.47
C GLU A 33 11.59 15.01 -5.74
N GLU A 34 12.62 15.41 -6.48
CA GLU A 34 12.46 16.19 -7.71
C GLU A 34 11.98 15.35 -8.91
N GLN A 35 11.93 14.01 -8.80
CA GLN A 35 11.61 13.11 -9.91
C GLN A 35 10.36 12.27 -9.65
N GLN A 36 9.48 12.25 -10.65
CA GLN A 36 8.33 11.35 -10.72
C GLN A 36 8.57 10.25 -11.77
N PRO A 37 7.98 9.05 -11.61
CA PRO A 37 7.01 8.66 -10.58
C PRO A 37 7.61 8.56 -9.17
N PHE A 38 6.82 8.89 -8.16
CA PHE A 38 7.14 8.55 -6.78
C PHE A 38 7.05 7.04 -6.61
N GLU A 39 8.09 6.44 -6.03
CA GLU A 39 8.11 5.03 -5.68
C GLU A 39 7.67 4.84 -4.23
N ILE A 40 6.54 4.17 -4.06
CA ILE A 40 5.94 3.88 -2.75
C ILE A 40 5.90 2.38 -2.54
N TYR A 41 6.51 1.92 -1.45
CA TYR A 41 6.63 0.51 -1.11
C TYR A 41 5.70 0.18 0.06
N ALA A 42 4.89 -0.86 -0.13
CA ALA A 42 4.06 -1.45 0.92
C ALA A 42 4.63 -2.82 1.30
N PRO A 43 4.92 -3.07 2.58
CA PRO A 43 5.50 -4.32 2.99
C PRO A 43 4.45 -5.42 3.01
N LYS A 44 4.91 -6.64 2.77
CA LYS A 44 4.15 -7.84 3.08
C LYS A 44 4.48 -8.31 4.49
N SER A 45 3.45 -8.57 5.29
CA SER A 45 3.62 -9.12 6.64
C SER A 45 3.65 -10.65 6.67
N ILE A 46 3.29 -11.30 5.54
CA ILE A 46 3.04 -12.74 5.46
C ILE A 46 4.16 -13.54 4.80
N GLN A 47 4.21 -14.82 5.18
CA GLN A 47 5.00 -15.83 4.50
C GLN A 47 4.14 -17.08 4.21
N LEU A 48 4.04 -17.50 2.94
CA LEU A 48 3.15 -18.59 2.46
C LEU A 48 3.18 -19.90 3.27
N TYR A 49 4.26 -20.19 4.00
CA TYR A 49 4.42 -21.40 4.81
C TYR A 49 4.48 -21.16 6.32
N LEU A 50 4.48 -19.90 6.77
CA LEU A 50 4.50 -19.53 8.19
C LEU A 50 3.24 -18.79 8.63
N SER A 51 2.43 -18.31 7.67
CA SER A 51 1.20 -17.56 7.90
C SER A 51 -0.03 -18.43 7.64
N THR A 52 -1.13 -18.13 8.34
CA THR A 52 -2.41 -18.78 8.07
C THR A 52 -3.01 -18.26 6.76
N SER A 53 -3.96 -19.00 6.15
CA SER A 53 -4.69 -18.50 4.98
C SER A 53 -5.40 -17.18 5.27
N GLU A 54 -5.90 -16.97 6.50
CA GLU A 54 -6.53 -15.71 6.91
C GLU A 54 -5.51 -14.56 6.93
N ASP A 55 -4.31 -14.77 7.48
CA ASP A 55 -3.25 -13.76 7.47
C ASP A 55 -2.89 -13.37 6.04
N ILE A 56 -2.72 -14.36 5.15
CA ILE A 56 -2.41 -14.12 3.73
C ILE A 56 -3.54 -13.33 3.07
N ALA A 57 -4.79 -13.71 3.28
CA ALA A 57 -5.93 -12.96 2.75
C ALA A 57 -5.89 -11.50 3.22
N ASN A 58 -5.68 -11.26 4.52
CA ASN A 58 -5.68 -9.91 5.08
C ASN A 58 -4.56 -9.04 4.50
N ASP A 59 -3.37 -9.59 4.30
CA ASP A 59 -2.24 -8.87 3.68
C ASP A 59 -2.58 -8.45 2.24
N TYR A 60 -3.16 -9.36 1.45
CA TYR A 60 -3.56 -9.06 0.08
C TYR A 60 -4.77 -8.11 -0.02
N ALA A 61 -5.68 -8.14 0.95
CA ALA A 61 -6.74 -7.14 1.09
C ALA A 61 -6.15 -5.74 1.37
N MET A 62 -5.17 -5.65 2.27
CA MET A 62 -4.46 -4.40 2.57
C MET A 62 -3.71 -3.87 1.36
N LEU A 63 -3.01 -4.73 0.60
CA LEU A 63 -2.30 -4.35 -0.62
C LEU A 63 -3.26 -3.83 -1.70
N ALA A 64 -4.39 -4.52 -1.91
CA ALA A 64 -5.42 -4.08 -2.85
C ALA A 64 -6.01 -2.72 -2.47
N TYR A 65 -6.32 -2.52 -1.18
CA TYR A 65 -6.81 -1.24 -0.67
C TYR A 65 -5.76 -0.14 -0.81
N THR A 66 -4.50 -0.43 -0.52
CA THR A 66 -3.36 0.49 -0.67
C THR A 66 -3.26 0.99 -2.11
N GLY A 67 -3.22 0.07 -3.07
CA GLY A 67 -3.19 0.41 -4.49
C GLY A 67 -4.40 1.24 -4.93
N GLN A 68 -5.60 0.90 -4.43
CA GLN A 68 -6.82 1.68 -4.70
C GLN A 68 -6.69 3.14 -4.22
N LYS A 69 -6.21 3.35 -2.99
CA LYS A 69 -6.06 4.70 -2.41
C LYS A 69 -4.98 5.54 -3.08
N LEU A 70 -3.89 4.91 -3.50
CA LEU A 70 -2.83 5.59 -4.24
C LEU A 70 -3.31 5.95 -5.66
N ASN A 71 -4.05 5.06 -6.32
CA ASN A 71 -4.62 5.35 -7.64
C ASN A 71 -5.68 6.47 -7.59
N GLU A 72 -6.48 6.59 -6.53
CA GLU A 72 -7.49 7.65 -6.37
C GLU A 72 -6.90 9.07 -6.43
N VAL A 73 -5.61 9.24 -6.11
CA VAL A 73 -4.90 10.52 -6.08
C VAL A 73 -3.86 10.67 -7.20
N ALA A 74 -3.76 9.68 -8.10
CA ALA A 74 -2.77 9.61 -9.16
C ALA A 74 -3.29 10.18 -10.49
N ASP A 75 -2.40 10.87 -11.22
CA ASP A 75 -2.56 11.17 -12.64
C ASP A 75 -2.13 9.97 -13.51
N GLU A 76 -1.07 9.27 -13.11
CA GLU A 76 -0.65 7.97 -13.65
C GLU A 76 -0.30 7.03 -12.50
N PHE A 77 -0.74 5.77 -12.60
CA PHE A 77 -0.54 4.75 -11.57
C PHE A 77 -0.09 3.42 -12.20
N SER A 78 0.95 2.83 -11.63
CA SER A 78 1.38 1.46 -11.90
C SER A 78 1.70 0.74 -10.59
N TYR A 79 1.62 -0.59 -10.61
CA TYR A 79 2.03 -1.42 -9.49
C TYR A 79 2.75 -2.66 -10.00
N TYR A 80 3.60 -3.22 -9.15
CA TYR A 80 4.37 -4.42 -9.44
C TYR A 80 3.89 -5.54 -8.52
N TYR A 81 3.17 -6.49 -9.10
CA TYR A 81 2.65 -7.64 -8.39
C TYR A 81 3.79 -8.47 -7.76
N VAL A 82 3.57 -8.89 -6.51
CA VAL A 82 4.45 -9.81 -5.77
C VAL A 82 3.59 -10.98 -5.29
N SER A 83 4.02 -12.21 -5.60
CA SER A 83 3.25 -13.42 -5.31
C SER A 83 3.23 -13.76 -3.82
N PRO A 84 2.24 -14.54 -3.32
CA PRO A 84 2.20 -14.94 -1.90
C PRO A 84 3.46 -15.66 -1.43
N SER A 85 4.15 -16.36 -2.35
CA SER A 85 5.41 -17.06 -2.10
C SER A 85 6.64 -16.17 -1.92
N GLU A 86 6.57 -14.90 -2.29
CA GLU A 86 7.67 -13.94 -2.20
C GLU A 86 7.48 -13.02 -0.98
N HIS A 87 8.58 -12.51 -0.40
CA HIS A 87 8.55 -11.65 0.80
C HIS A 87 8.95 -10.21 0.50
N GLU A 88 9.05 -9.84 -0.77
CA GLU A 88 9.40 -8.49 -1.19
C GLU A 88 8.23 -7.53 -0.93
N SER A 89 8.53 -6.26 -0.64
CA SER A 89 7.53 -5.20 -0.63
C SER A 89 6.94 -5.02 -2.03
N VAL A 90 5.67 -4.65 -2.09
CA VAL A 90 5.01 -4.28 -3.34
C VAL A 90 5.36 -2.84 -3.68
N LEU A 91 5.87 -2.61 -4.88
CA LEU A 91 6.10 -1.27 -5.42
C LEU A 91 4.85 -0.73 -6.11
N PHE A 92 4.48 0.49 -5.73
CA PHE A 92 3.52 1.36 -6.41
C PHE A 92 4.26 2.57 -6.98
N GLU A 93 4.05 2.85 -8.25
CA GLU A 93 4.59 4.02 -8.94
C GLU A 93 3.46 5.01 -9.20
N ILE A 94 3.65 6.24 -8.72
CA ILE A 94 2.60 7.27 -8.79
C ILE A 94 3.17 8.54 -9.42
N LYS A 95 2.52 9.01 -10.47
CA LYS A 95 2.66 10.41 -10.91
C LYS A 95 1.43 11.18 -10.48
N THR A 96 1.62 12.35 -9.90
CA THR A 96 0.52 13.23 -9.51
C THR A 96 0.99 14.66 -9.37
N ASN A 97 0.17 15.60 -9.82
CA ASN A 97 0.35 17.02 -9.52
C ASN A 97 -0.24 17.40 -8.16
N ASN A 98 -0.98 16.50 -7.49
CA ASN A 98 -1.65 16.75 -6.23
C ASN A 98 -0.86 16.22 -5.03
N ILE A 99 0.32 16.80 -4.80
CA ILE A 99 1.25 16.41 -3.72
C ILE A 99 0.57 16.36 -2.35
N LYS A 100 -0.35 17.29 -2.08
CA LYS A 100 -1.08 17.32 -0.80
C LYS A 100 -1.94 16.08 -0.62
N GLN A 101 -2.75 15.70 -1.61
CA GLN A 101 -3.59 14.51 -1.49
C GLN A 101 -2.77 13.22 -1.46
N LEU A 102 -1.64 13.18 -2.18
CA LEU A 102 -0.71 12.07 -2.06
C LEU A 102 -0.12 11.95 -0.65
N ALA A 103 0.31 13.06 -0.05
CA ALA A 103 0.81 13.07 1.32
C ALA A 103 -0.26 12.61 2.33
N GLU A 104 -1.51 13.06 2.17
CA GLU A 104 -2.65 12.62 2.99
C GLU A 104 -2.90 11.11 2.82
N ALA A 105 -2.82 10.59 1.59
CA ALA A 105 -2.97 9.16 1.30
C ALA A 105 -1.84 8.34 1.94
N ILE A 106 -0.58 8.72 1.74
CA ILE A 106 0.60 8.07 2.34
C ILE A 106 0.47 8.04 3.87
N LEU A 107 0.14 9.17 4.48
CA LEU A 107 -0.05 9.25 5.92
C LEU A 107 -1.13 8.27 6.39
N ASN A 108 -2.29 8.31 5.74
CA ASN A 108 -3.40 7.45 6.11
C ASN A 108 -3.07 5.96 5.95
N LEU A 109 -2.37 5.60 4.88
CA LEU A 109 -1.93 4.23 4.62
C LEU A 109 -0.89 3.76 5.63
N SER A 110 0.07 4.62 6.01
CA SER A 110 1.09 4.27 7.01
C SER A 110 0.52 3.82 8.36
N TYR A 111 -0.67 4.29 8.73
CA TYR A 111 -1.35 3.84 9.95
C TYR A 111 -1.68 2.35 9.92
N GLY A 112 -1.95 1.80 8.73
CA GLY A 112 -2.13 0.36 8.54
C GLY A 112 -0.83 -0.44 8.62
N TYR A 113 0.34 0.21 8.51
CA TYR A 113 1.65 -0.44 8.38
C TYR A 113 2.65 -0.07 9.49
N SER A 114 2.20 0.10 10.74
CA SER A 114 3.05 0.37 11.94
C SER A 114 3.24 1.84 12.34
N ASN A 115 2.50 2.79 11.78
CA ASN A 115 2.49 4.19 12.25
C ASN A 115 1.34 4.49 13.22
N GLU A 116 0.87 3.52 14.02
CA GLU A 116 -0.32 3.64 14.88
C GLU A 116 -0.34 4.98 15.65
N PRO A 117 -1.38 5.83 15.47
CA PRO A 117 -1.46 7.08 16.19
C PRO A 117 -1.73 6.79 17.67
N ASP A 118 -0.94 7.37 18.56
CA ASP A 118 -1.14 7.25 20.01
C ASP A 118 -2.61 7.56 20.40
N GLY A 119 -3.35 6.51 20.77
CA GLY A 119 -4.67 6.65 21.41
C GLY A 119 -5.89 6.81 20.49
N GLU A 120 -5.75 6.68 19.17
CA GLU A 120 -6.90 6.58 18.26
C GLU A 120 -6.95 5.19 17.61
N GLU A 121 -8.00 4.42 17.92
CA GLU A 121 -8.36 3.23 17.14
C GLU A 121 -8.74 3.69 15.72
N LYS A 122 -7.75 3.77 14.83
CA LYS A 122 -8.04 3.82 13.40
C LYS A 122 -8.54 2.46 12.98
N TYR A 123 -9.80 2.41 12.58
CA TYR A 123 -10.46 1.25 12.00
C TYR A 123 -9.93 0.95 10.57
N TYR A 124 -8.62 1.00 10.37
CA TYR A 124 -8.00 0.81 9.05
C TYR A 124 -8.42 -0.52 8.43
N LEU A 125 -8.46 -1.58 9.25
CA LEU A 125 -8.97 -2.88 8.80
C LEU A 125 -10.47 -2.86 8.45
N ALA A 126 -11.30 -2.05 9.12
CA ALA A 126 -12.70 -1.94 8.75
C ALA A 126 -12.87 -1.25 7.38
N ASP A 127 -12.06 -0.21 7.11
CA ASP A 127 -12.06 0.45 5.80
C ASP A 127 -11.57 -0.50 4.69
N VAL A 128 -10.56 -1.32 4.97
CA VAL A 128 -10.07 -2.37 4.07
C VAL A 128 -11.20 -3.37 3.77
N TYR A 129 -11.90 -3.88 4.78
CA TYR A 129 -12.97 -4.85 4.57
C TYR A 129 -14.22 -4.26 3.90
N ASP A 130 -14.57 -3.00 4.19
CA ASP A 130 -15.65 -2.30 3.48
C ASP A 130 -15.31 -2.14 1.99
N PHE A 131 -14.05 -1.81 1.66
CA PHE A 131 -13.57 -1.80 0.27
C PHE A 131 -13.71 -3.19 -0.38
N ILE A 132 -13.24 -4.24 0.28
CA ILE A 132 -13.35 -5.61 -0.24
C ILE A 132 -14.81 -6.00 -0.46
N GLU A 133 -15.70 -5.72 0.50
CA GLU A 133 -17.14 -6.02 0.37
C GLU A 133 -17.74 -5.33 -0.88
N LYS A 134 -17.38 -4.06 -1.11
CA LYS A 134 -17.82 -3.31 -2.28
C LYS A 134 -17.26 -3.87 -3.59
N VAL A 135 -16.01 -4.34 -3.60
CA VAL A 135 -15.42 -5.02 -4.76
C VAL A 135 -16.18 -6.33 -5.04
N LEU A 136 -16.43 -7.15 -4.03
CA LEU A 136 -17.16 -8.42 -4.17
C LEU A 136 -18.61 -8.24 -4.64
N LYS A 137 -19.23 -7.10 -4.29
CA LYS A 137 -20.57 -6.70 -4.77
C LYS A 137 -20.56 -6.03 -6.15
N ASN A 138 -19.40 -5.87 -6.79
CA ASN A 138 -19.21 -5.13 -8.04
C ASN A 138 -19.62 -3.64 -7.95
N GLU A 139 -19.56 -3.05 -6.75
CA GLU A 139 -19.79 -1.61 -6.54
C GLU A 139 -18.52 -0.79 -6.84
N ILE A 140 -17.35 -1.41 -6.72
CA ILE A 140 -16.03 -0.85 -7.07
C ILE A 140 -15.31 -1.82 -8.02
N ILE A 141 -14.71 -1.29 -9.08
CA ILE A 141 -13.77 -2.04 -9.92
C ILE A 141 -12.37 -1.85 -9.31
N PRO A 142 -11.72 -2.92 -8.80
CA PRO A 142 -10.43 -2.79 -8.15
C PRO A 142 -9.34 -2.47 -9.18
N VAL A 143 -8.40 -1.61 -8.78
CA VAL A 143 -7.25 -1.25 -9.63
C VAL A 143 -6.19 -2.36 -9.64
N CYS A 144 -5.99 -3.02 -8.51
CA CYS A 144 -5.04 -4.13 -8.36
C CYS A 144 -5.80 -5.47 -8.31
N SER A 145 -6.32 -5.92 -9.46
CA SER A 145 -7.13 -7.14 -9.56
C SER A 145 -6.41 -8.39 -9.06
N ASP A 146 -5.11 -8.51 -9.33
CA ASP A 146 -4.31 -9.69 -8.95
C ASP A 146 -4.30 -9.88 -7.41
N PHE A 147 -4.28 -8.78 -6.65
CA PHE A 147 -4.35 -8.84 -5.19
C PHE A 147 -5.74 -9.22 -4.68
N ILE A 148 -6.81 -8.88 -5.40
CA ILE A 148 -8.17 -9.33 -5.08
C ILE A 148 -8.32 -10.83 -5.34
N GLU A 149 -7.74 -11.34 -6.43
CA GLU A 149 -7.74 -12.76 -6.74
C GLU A 149 -7.03 -13.57 -5.65
N ASP A 150 -5.85 -13.13 -5.21
CA ASP A 150 -5.13 -13.74 -4.09
C ASP A 150 -5.94 -13.67 -2.79
N TYR A 151 -6.52 -12.51 -2.45
CA TYR A 151 -7.39 -12.39 -1.28
C TYR A 151 -8.52 -13.44 -1.31
N GLN A 152 -9.23 -13.57 -2.42
CA GLN A 152 -10.33 -14.52 -2.57
C GLN A 152 -9.86 -15.97 -2.47
N GLU A 153 -8.71 -16.32 -3.06
CA GLU A 153 -8.15 -17.67 -2.98
C GLU A 153 -7.91 -18.09 -1.52
N TYR A 154 -7.26 -17.24 -0.73
CA TYR A 154 -6.90 -17.57 0.64
C TYR A 154 -8.06 -17.42 1.63
N ALA A 155 -8.98 -16.46 1.40
CA ALA A 155 -10.21 -16.35 2.18
C ALA A 155 -11.09 -17.61 2.03
N ASN A 156 -11.22 -18.15 0.82
CA ASN A 156 -11.96 -19.41 0.62
C ASN A 156 -11.26 -20.62 1.26
N LYS A 157 -9.93 -20.62 1.35
CA LYS A 157 -9.18 -21.70 2.03
C LYS A 157 -9.35 -21.66 3.54
N SER A 158 -9.46 -20.46 4.15
CA SER A 158 -9.68 -20.36 5.60
C SER A 158 -11.05 -20.94 5.97
N GLU A 159 -12.11 -20.61 5.22
CA GLU A 159 -13.47 -21.14 5.44
C GLU A 159 -13.55 -22.67 5.37
N ASN A 160 -12.81 -23.29 4.44
CA ASN A 160 -12.80 -24.74 4.25
C ASN A 160 -11.89 -25.52 5.22
N SER A 161 -11.11 -24.82 6.05
CA SER A 161 -10.22 -25.45 7.05
C SER A 161 -10.85 -25.59 8.44
N VAL A 162 -12.14 -25.23 8.58
CA VAL A 162 -12.93 -25.31 9.82
C VAL A 162 -13.87 -26.55 9.85
N GLU A 163 -13.73 -27.49 8.91
CA GLU A 163 -14.46 -28.80 8.92
C GLU A 163 -13.67 -29.95 9.57
#